data_AF-A0A1C6GDQ5-F1
#
_entry.id   AF-A0A1C6GDQ5-F1
#
_cell.length_a   1.000
_cell.length_b   1.000
_cell.length_c   1.000
_cell.angle_alpha   90.00
_cell.angle_beta   90.00
_cell.angle_gamma   90.00
#
_symmetry.space_group_name_H-M   'P 1'
#
loop_
_entity.id
_entity.type
_entity.pdbx_description
1 polymer ?
#
loop_
_entity_poly.entity_id
_entity_poly.type
_entity_poly.pdbx_seq_one_letter_code
_entity_poly.pdbx_strand_id
1 'polypeptide(L)' 'MTLNKILEFAKEQGYEDVEFRCKWRGYDVYTLIYSKDEPDSCTGLPFVALVQGDTIRISTTEETFQYMDEVLGTDE' A
#
# COMPACT_ATOMS: atom_id res chain seq x y z
N MET A 1 -9.39 -10.72 5.64
CA MET A 1 -9.69 -9.26 5.76
C MET A 1 -10.71 -8.84 4.71
N THR A 2 -11.60 -7.88 5.00
CA THR A 2 -12.53 -7.28 4.01
C THR A 2 -12.00 -5.93 3.52
N LEU A 3 -12.40 -5.50 2.32
CA LEU A 3 -11.98 -4.20 1.76
C LEU A 3 -12.32 -3.01 2.68
N ASN A 4 -13.51 -3.02 3.30
CA ASN A 4 -13.91 -1.95 4.23
C ASN A 4 -12.93 -1.81 5.41
N LYS A 5 -12.47 -2.92 5.99
CA LYS A 5 -11.49 -2.87 7.11
C LYS A 5 -10.13 -2.33 6.66
N ILE A 6 -9.72 -2.64 5.43
CA ILE A 6 -8.47 -2.14 4.84
C ILE A 6 -8.57 -0.63 4.62
N LEU A 7 -9.72 -0.16 4.11
CA LEU A 7 -10.01 1.26 3.91
C LEU A 7 -10.08 2.02 5.24
N GLU A 8 -10.74 1.47 6.26
CA GLU A 8 -10.80 2.06 7.60
C GLU A 8 -9.40 2.21 8.20
N PHE A 9 -8.57 1.15 8.13
CA PHE A 9 -7.18 1.22 8.55
C PHE A 9 -6.40 2.31 7.83
N ALA A 10 -6.52 2.42 6.51
CA ALA A 10 -5.81 3.45 5.73
C ALA A 10 -6.22 4.87 6.16
N LYS A 11 -7.51 5.09 6.43
CA LYS A 11 -8.03 6.37 6.94
C LYS A 11 -7.49 6.73 8.31
N GLU A 12 -7.37 5.75 9.21
CA GLU A 12 -6.73 5.97 10.52
C GLU A 12 -5.25 6.36 10.39
N GLN A 13 -4.58 5.97 9.30
CA GLN A 13 -3.19 6.34 8.99
C GLN A 13 -3.07 7.64 8.18
N GLY A 14 -4.18 8.32 7.86
CA GLY A 14 -4.20 9.60 7.14
C GLY A 14 -4.26 9.49 5.61
N TYR A 15 -4.62 8.31 5.08
CA TYR A 15 -4.86 8.10 3.65
C TYR A 15 -6.36 8.13 3.35
N GLU A 16 -6.74 8.61 2.16
CA GLU A 16 -8.15 8.73 1.77
C GLU A 16 -8.72 7.40 1.27
N ASP A 17 -7.90 6.59 0.58
CA ASP A 17 -8.36 5.38 -0.10
C ASP A 17 -7.25 4.33 -0.30
N VAL A 18 -7.63 3.16 -0.82
CA VAL A 18 -6.74 2.02 -1.09
C VAL A 18 -7.07 1.34 -2.41
N GLU A 19 -6.05 0.95 -3.16
CA GLU A 19 -6.21 0.18 -4.40
C GLU A 19 -5.42 -1.13 -4.32
N PHE A 20 -6.08 -2.26 -4.59
CA PHE A 20 -5.39 -3.55 -4.68
C PHE A 20 -4.41 -3.52 -5.87
N ARG A 21 -3.15 -3.88 -5.61
CA ARG A 21 -2.11 -3.95 -6.64
C ARG A 21 -1.82 -5.37 -7.06
N CYS A 22 -1.36 -6.19 -6.13
CA CYS A 22 -0.88 -7.52 -6.45
C CYS A 22 -0.80 -8.41 -5.20
N LYS A 23 -0.40 -9.66 -5.39
CA LYS A 23 0.11 -10.50 -4.31
C LYS A 23 1.62 -10.43 -4.30
N TRP A 24 2.23 -10.20 -3.15
CA TRP A 24 3.69 -10.17 -3.01
C TRP A 24 4.10 -10.85 -1.71
N ARG A 25 4.98 -11.86 -1.81
CA ARG A 25 5.52 -12.63 -0.65
C ARG A 25 4.45 -13.14 0.34
N GLY A 26 3.29 -13.52 -0.16
CA GLY A 26 2.18 -14.04 0.66
C GLY A 26 1.28 -12.96 1.28
N TYR A 27 1.46 -11.69 0.89
CA TYR A 27 0.58 -10.57 1.21
C TYR A 27 -0.30 -10.21 0.02
N ASP A 28 -1.52 -9.79 0.29
CA ASP A 28 -2.31 -8.95 -0.62
C ASP A 28 -1.85 -7.50 -0.41
N VAL A 29 -1.32 -6.86 -1.46
CA VAL A 29 -0.73 -5.53 -1.41
C VAL A 29 -1.72 -4.49 -1.91
N TYR A 30 -1.88 -3.41 -1.14
CA TYR A 30 -2.71 -2.28 -1.52
C TYR A 30 -1.87 -0.99 -1.55
N THR A 31 -1.97 -0.23 -2.64
CA THR A 31 -1.47 1.14 -2.68
C THR A 31 -2.31 2.02 -1.78
N LEU A 32 -1.64 2.84 -0.98
CA LEU A 32 -2.26 3.84 -0.12
C LEU A 32 -2.42 5.15 -0.90
N ILE A 33 -3.64 5.66 -1.01
CA ILE A 33 -3.95 6.88 -1.76
C ILE A 33 -4.09 8.02 -0.76
N TYR A 34 -3.15 8.96 -0.77
CA TYR A 34 -3.15 10.09 0.18
C TYR A 34 -4.32 11.04 -0.07
N SER A 35 -4.50 11.47 -1.31
CA SER A 35 -5.63 12.29 -1.75
C SER A 35 -5.96 11.91 -3.19
N LYS A 36 -7.24 11.73 -3.50
CA LYS A 36 -7.68 11.52 -4.89
C LYS A 36 -7.67 12.80 -5.71
N ASP A 37 -7.80 13.96 -5.05
CA ASP A 37 -7.80 15.28 -5.68
C ASP A 37 -6.37 15.78 -5.97
N GLU A 38 -5.38 15.31 -5.20
CA GLU A 38 -3.96 15.68 -5.36
C GLU A 38 -3.04 14.45 -5.52
N PRO A 39 -3.19 13.67 -6.62
CA PRO A 39 -2.50 12.39 -6.81
C PRO A 39 -0.97 12.52 -6.93
N ASP A 40 -0.46 13.67 -7.36
CA ASP A 40 0.97 13.97 -7.53
C ASP A 40 1.64 14.52 -6.26
N SER A 41 0.94 14.50 -5.12
CA SER A 41 1.49 14.94 -3.85
C SER A 41 2.68 14.07 -3.44
N CYS A 42 3.85 14.67 -3.30
CA CYS A 42 5.05 13.97 -2.82
C CYS A 42 4.95 13.76 -1.30
N THR A 43 4.47 12.57 -0.90
CA THR A 43 4.21 12.20 0.49
C THR A 43 5.33 11.35 1.10
N GLY A 44 6.46 11.21 0.41
CA GLY A 44 7.60 10.41 0.82
C GLY A 44 7.73 9.12 0.00
N LEU A 45 8.14 8.03 0.66
CA LEU A 45 8.26 6.72 0.00
C LEU A 45 6.87 6.17 -0.36
N PRO A 46 6.74 5.37 -1.44
CA PRO A 46 5.49 4.76 -1.85
C PRO A 46 5.15 3.56 -0.94
N PHE A 47 4.86 3.84 0.33
CA PHE A 47 4.42 2.83 1.29
C PHE A 47 3.14 2.16 0.83
N VAL A 48 3.02 0.87 1.15
CA VAL A 48 1.85 0.04 0.80
C VAL A 48 1.26 -0.59 2.05
N ALA A 49 -0.03 -0.90 2.02
CA ALA A 49 -0.64 -1.76 3.03
C ALA A 49 -0.41 -3.24 2.67
N LEU A 50 0.15 -3.98 3.62
CA LEU A 50 0.40 -5.42 3.52
C LEU A 50 -0.66 -6.17 4.32
N VAL A 51 -1.48 -6.97 3.63
CA VAL A 51 -2.58 -7.73 4.23
C VAL A 51 -2.29 -9.22 4.15
N GLN A 52 -2.36 -9.92 5.28
CA GLN A 52 -2.22 -11.37 5.34
C GLN A 52 -3.23 -11.96 6.33
N GLY A 53 -4.20 -12.71 5.82
CA GLY A 53 -5.29 -13.25 6.62
C GLY A 53 -6.11 -12.13 7.28
N ASP A 54 -6.00 -12.02 8.60
CA ASP A 54 -6.67 -11.00 9.43
C ASP A 54 -5.71 -9.93 9.98
N THR A 55 -4.48 -9.87 9.47
CA THR A 55 -3.51 -8.83 9.84
C THR A 55 -3.34 -7.82 8.70
N ILE A 56 -3.22 -6.54 9.07
CA ILE A 56 -2.90 -5.42 8.18
C ILE A 56 -1.84 -4.52 8.85
N ARG A 57 -0.89 -4.04 8.07
CA ARG A 57 0.08 -3.00 8.48
C ARG A 57 0.62 -2.24 7.27
N ILE A 58 1.24 -1.09 7.51
CA ILE A 58 2.05 -0.40 6.50
C ILE A 58 3.40 -1.15 6.33
N SER A 59 3.93 -1.17 5.11
CA SER A 59 5.27 -1.67 4.82
C SER A 59 6.33 -0.89 5.62
N THR A 60 7.38 -1.58 6.03
CA THR A 60 8.58 -0.89 6.53
C THR A 60 9.34 -0.25 5.38
N THR A 61 10.28 0.65 5.69
CA THR A 61 11.15 1.26 4.68
C THR A 61 11.89 0.22 3.84
N GLU A 62 12.44 -0.82 4.48
CA GLU A 62 13.15 -1.90 3.78
C GLU A 62 12.23 -2.67 2.83
N GLU A 63 11.03 -3.03 3.30
CA GLU A 63 10.03 -3.71 2.46
C GLU A 63 9.55 -2.83 1.31
N THR A 64 9.42 -1.52 1.52
CA THR A 64 9.08 -0.59 0.44
C THR A 64 10.14 -0.60 -0.65
N PHE A 65 11.44 -0.58 -0.29
CA PHE A 65 12.50 -0.68 -1.29
C PHE A 65 12.52 -2.03 -2.00
N GLN A 66 12.32 -3.14 -1.28
CA GLN A 66 12.22 -4.47 -1.89
C GLN A 66 11.03 -4.57 -2.85
N TYR A 67 9.87 -4.04 -2.43
CA TYR A 67 8.68 -3.97 -3.29
C TYR A 67 8.92 -3.11 -4.53
N MET A 68 9.61 -1.97 -4.39
CA MET A 68 9.95 -1.11 -5.52
C MET A 68 10.84 -1.85 -6.53
N ASP A 69 11.87 -2.55 -6.06
CA ASP A 69 12.80 -3.31 -6.89
C ASP A 69 12.10 -4.48 -7.61
N GLU A 70 11.31 -5.27 -6.88
CA GLU A 70 10.72 -6.51 -7.39
C GLU A 70 9.40 -6.30 -8.17
N VAL A 71 8.68 -5.21 -7.92
CA VAL A 71 7.31 -5.01 -8.44
C VAL A 71 7.16 -3.73 -9.25
N LEU A 72 7.74 -2.61 -8.80
CA LEU A 72 7.63 -1.33 -9.52
C LEU A 72 8.74 -1.12 -10.56
N GLY A 73 9.84 -1.87 -10.47
CA GLY A 73 10.99 -1.76 -11.35
C GLY A 73 10.88 -2.53 -12.68
N THR A 74 9.76 -3.19 -12.97
CA THR A 74 9.59 -4.08 -14.13
C THR A 74 9.13 -3.44 -15.44
N ASP A 75 9.23 -2.11 -15.60
CA ASP A 75 9.14 -1.47 -16.92
C ASP A 75 10.52 -1.50 -17.62
N GLU A 76 10.90 -2.67 -18.14
CA GLU A 76 11.90 -2.83 -19.22
C GLU A 76 11.28 -3.50 -20.45
#